data_AF-A0A964R9B4-F1
#
_entry.id   AF-A0A964R9B4-F1
#
_cell.length_a   1.000
_cell.length_b   1.000
_cell.length_c   1.000
_cell.angle_alpha   90.00
_cell.angle_beta   90.00
_cell.angle_gamma   90.00
#
_symmetry.space_group_name_H-M   'P 1'
#
loop_
_entity.id
_entity.type
_entity.pdbx_description
1 polymer ?
#
loop_
_entity_poly.entity_id
_entity_poly.type
_entity_poly.pdbx_seq_one_letter_code
_entity_poly.pdbx_strand_id
1 'polypeptide(L)' 'MLRRFLKNGNPEDGKGRSPTLDRVEWEHIGRVLADCGGNITQTARLLGLDRRTLRRKLGKYPPRH' A
#
# COMPACT_ATOMS: atom_id res chain seq x y z
N MET A 1 -27.06 -27.37 8.91
CA MET A 1 -26.22 -26.98 7.75
C MET A 1 -26.24 -25.46 7.67
N LEU A 2 -25.15 -24.79 8.07
CA LEU A 2 -24.16 -24.15 7.17
C LEU A 2 -24.81 -23.03 6.32
N ARG A 3 -24.50 -21.73 6.43
CA ARG A 3 -23.34 -20.99 6.94
C ARG A 3 -23.79 -19.56 7.25
N ARG A 4 -23.57 -19.10 8.48
CA ARG A 4 -23.63 -17.67 8.82
C ARG A 4 -22.42 -17.01 8.16
N PHE A 5 -22.68 -16.32 7.05
CA PHE A 5 -21.69 -15.52 6.35
C PHE A 5 -21.08 -14.51 7.33
N LEU A 6 -19.78 -14.64 7.53
CA LEU A 6 -18.96 -13.69 8.26
C LEU A 6 -18.95 -12.34 7.54
N LYS A 7 -18.64 -11.32 8.36
CA LYS A 7 -18.06 -10.03 8.00
C LYS A 7 -19.07 -8.89 7.87
N ASN A 8 -19.51 -8.42 9.04
CA ASN A 8 -19.82 -7.01 9.24
C ASN A 8 -18.53 -6.21 8.95
N GLY A 9 -18.35 -5.79 7.71
CA GLY A 9 -17.41 -4.73 7.36
C GLY A 9 -18.00 -3.42 7.83
N ASN A 10 -17.48 -2.87 8.92
CA ASN A 10 -17.82 -1.54 9.38
C ASN A 10 -17.35 -0.51 8.31
N PRO A 11 -18.23 0.29 7.70
CA PRO A 11 -17.86 1.30 6.72
C PRO A 11 -17.42 2.65 7.35
N GLU A 12 -17.25 2.71 8.66
CA GLU A 12 -17.06 3.96 9.40
C GLU A 12 -15.58 4.26 9.72
N ASP A 13 -14.76 4.55 8.71
CA ASP A 13 -13.47 5.26 8.95
C ASP A 13 -13.40 6.54 8.09
N GLY A 14 -13.84 7.64 8.70
CA GLY A 14 -13.05 8.88 8.71
C GLY A 14 -12.78 9.60 7.39
N LYS A 15 -13.81 9.93 6.61
CA LYS A 15 -13.70 10.98 5.58
C LYS A 15 -13.54 12.36 6.25
N GLY A 16 -12.31 12.73 6.60
CA GLY A 16 -12.02 14.03 7.22
C GLY A 16 -10.55 14.38 7.52
N ARG A 17 -9.61 13.45 7.33
CA ARG A 17 -8.17 13.75 7.40
C ARG A 17 -7.58 13.42 6.04
N SER A 18 -7.11 14.44 5.32
CA SER A 18 -6.33 14.23 4.10
C SER A 18 -5.28 13.15 4.36
N PRO A 19 -5.21 12.10 3.51
CA PRO A 19 -4.31 10.98 3.76
C PRO A 19 -2.90 11.52 3.95
N THR A 20 -2.18 10.98 4.94
CA THR A 20 -0.79 11.36 5.16
C THR A 20 0.01 11.07 3.90
N LEU A 21 1.01 11.91 3.62
CA LEU A 21 1.85 11.75 2.44
C LEU A 21 2.46 10.33 2.37
N ASP A 22 2.88 9.78 3.51
CA ASP A 22 3.38 8.41 3.62
C ASP A 22 2.35 7.34 3.21
N ARG A 23 1.06 7.55 3.49
CA ARG A 23 0.00 6.60 3.10
C ARG A 23 -0.22 6.60 1.59
N VAL A 24 -0.30 7.78 0.99
CA VAL A 24 -0.46 7.93 -0.47
C VAL A 24 0.75 7.33 -1.19
N GLU A 25 1.95 7.58 -0.69
CA GLU A 25 3.18 7.02 -1.25
C GLU A 25 3.18 5.49 -1.16
N TRP A 26 2.77 4.92 -0.02
CA TRP A 26 2.70 3.47 0.15
C TRP A 26 1.69 2.82 -0.79
N GLU A 27 0.50 3.41 -0.93
CA GLU A 27 -0.50 2.94 -1.90
C GLU A 27 0.00 3.02 -3.34
N HIS A 28 0.69 4.10 -3.69
CA HIS A 28 1.27 4.28 -5.02
C HIS A 28 2.35 3.23 -5.30
N ILE A 29 3.25 2.98 -4.35
CA ILE A 29 4.26 1.92 -4.44
C ILE A 29 3.60 0.56 -4.64
N GLY A 30 2.55 0.25 -3.85
CA GLY A 30 1.82 -1.01 -3.94
C GLY A 30 1.16 -1.23 -5.31
N ARG A 31 0.52 -0.19 -5.87
CA ARG A 31 -0.11 -0.25 -7.20
C ARG A 31 0.94 -0.54 -8.28
N VAL A 32 2.01 0.25 -8.34
CA VAL A 32 3.06 0.07 -9.36
C VAL A 32 3.78 -1.27 -9.20
N LEU A 33 3.96 -1.76 -7.96
CA LEU A 33 4.56 -3.07 -7.71
C LEU A 33 3.67 -4.21 -8.22
N ALA A 34 2.35 -4.08 -8.06
CA ALA A 34 1.39 -5.04 -8.60
C ALA A 34 1.37 -5.02 -10.14
N ASP A 35 1.37 -3.82 -10.76
CA ASP A 35 1.48 -3.66 -12.22
C ASP A 35 2.79 -4.27 -12.76
N CYS A 36 3.87 -4.19 -11.99
CA CYS A 36 5.17 -4.78 -12.33
C CYS A 36 5.31 -6.26 -11.95
N GLY A 37 4.25 -6.92 -11.48
CA GLY A 37 4.29 -8.33 -11.08
C GLY A 37 5.28 -8.65 -9.96
N GLY A 38 5.54 -7.69 -9.06
CA GLY A 38 6.50 -7.84 -7.96
C GLY A 38 7.95 -7.49 -8.33
N ASN A 39 8.22 -6.99 -9.54
CA ASN A 39 9.57 -6.58 -9.93
C ASN A 39 9.98 -5.25 -9.27
N ILE A 40 10.74 -5.35 -8.18
CA ILE A 40 11.22 -4.20 -7.38
C ILE A 40 12.10 -3.25 -8.22
N THR A 41 12.94 -3.78 -9.11
CA THR A 41 13.86 -2.94 -9.91
C THR A 41 13.08 -2.10 -10.93
N GLN A 42 12.09 -2.71 -11.59
CA GLN A 42 11.22 -2.01 -12.55
C GLN A 42 10.34 -0.98 -11.84
N THR A 43 9.75 -1.37 -10.69
CA THR A 43 8.96 -0.47 -9.85
C THR A 43 9.78 0.76 -9.42
N ALA A 44 11.02 0.56 -8.99
CA ALA A 44 11.92 1.65 -8.59
C ALA A 44 12.18 2.63 -9.76
N ARG A 45 12.42 2.10 -10.97
CA ARG A 45 12.61 2.92 -12.18
C ARG A 45 11.37 3.73 -12.53
N LEU A 46 10.18 3.12 -12.45
CA LEU A 46 8.91 3.80 -12.75
C LEU A 46 8.59 4.90 -11.73
N LEU A 47 8.93 4.67 -10.46
CA LEU A 47 8.74 5.65 -9.38
C LEU A 47 9.85 6.71 -9.33
N GLY A 48 10.90 6.60 -10.15
CA GLY A 48 12.09 7.46 -10.06
C GLY A 48 12.86 7.32 -8.73
N LEU A 49 12.67 6.20 -8.02
CA LEU A 49 13.28 5.92 -6.74
C LEU A 49 14.50 5.01 -6.90
N ASP A 50 15.47 5.14 -6.00
CA ASP A 50 16.52 4.14 -5.88
C ASP A 50 15.97 2.82 -5.31
N ARG A 51 16.43 1.68 -5.83
CA ARG A 51 16.00 0.34 -5.39
C ARG A 51 16.22 0.12 -3.88
N ARG A 52 17.31 0.65 -3.32
CA ARG A 52 17.62 0.53 -1.89
C ARG A 52 16.63 1.33 -1.04
N THR A 53 16.24 2.52 -1.52
CA THR A 53 15.17 3.34 -0.92
C THR A 53 13.83 2.62 -0.97
N LEU A 54 13.46 2.04 -2.12
CA LEU A 54 12.22 1.29 -2.26
C LEU A 54 12.17 0.08 -1.30
N ARG A 55 13.25 -0.72 -1.21
CA ARG A 55 13.33 -1.82 -0.23
C ARG A 55 13.20 -1.34 1.22
N ARG A 56 13.80 -0.20 1.55
CA ARG A 56 13.71 0.37 2.90
C ARG A 56 12.28 0.82 3.22
N LYS A 57 11.59 1.43 2.26
CA LYS A 57 10.17 1.83 2.37
C LYS A 57 9.26 0.60 2.51
N LEU A 58 9.49 -0.47 1.73
CA LEU A 58 8.76 -1.73 1.85
C LEU A 58 8.99 -2.45 3.19
N GLY A 59 10.20 -2.38 3.75
CA GLY A 59 10.54 -3.01 5.03
C GLY A 59 9.99 -2.30 6.27
N LYS A 60 9.55 -1.04 6.15
CA LYS A 60 9.13 -0.23 7.31
C LYS A 60 7.68 -0.45 7.77
N TYR A 61 6.97 -1.43 7.20
CA TYR A 61 5.51 -1.66 7.35
C TYR A 61 4.67 -0.47 6.82
N PRO A 62 3.40 -0.70 6.38
CA PRO A 62 2.50 0.41 6.06
C PRO A 62 2.40 1.32 7.30
N PRO A 63 2.50 2.65 7.13
CA PRO A 63 2.32 3.57 8.26
C PRO A 63 0.94 3.30 8.89
N ARG A 64 0.94 2.69 10.08
CA ARG A 64 -0.24 2.57 10.94
C ARG A 64 -0.37 3.95 11.60
N HIS A 65 -1.19 4.81 11.02
CA HIS A 65 -1.63 6.01 11.70
C HIS A 65 -3.15 6.12 11.60
#